data_AF-A0A5P8AVF9-F1
#
_entry.id   AF-A0A5P8AVF9-F1
#
_cell.length_a   1.000
_cell.length_b   1.000
_cell.length_c   1.000
_cell.angle_alpha   90.00
_cell.angle_beta   90.00
_cell.angle_gamma   90.00
#
_symmetry.space_group_name_H-M   'P 1'
#
loop_
_entity.id
_entity.type
_entity.pdbx_description
1 polymer ?
#
loop_
_entity_poly.entity_id
_entity_poly.type
_entity_poly.pdbx_seq_one_letter_code
_entity_poly.pdbx_strand_id
1 'polypeptide(L)'
;MHGLKRMDPQSEREILTLLKVNNLNPFKKEAYIIPFNGRYTVVVAYQTFLIRAYEAGYSKYSLEFQEEMVKTIKIDSKDNKIIQDDWQCTAYFKSENGNSYSFSVLFNEYYKNSPIWREKPTFMLRKCAVSCLCRTLPGAGLESMSYIREELGDADNLYEAHKVQQIEYTKTEKIVTKEMHPDYESVTKDDNNHVPSNLSIELGR
;
A
#
# COMPACT_ATOMS: atom_id res chain seq x y z
N MET A 1 -0.02 -16.81 -0.58
CA MET A 1 0.69 -15.83 0.29
C MET A 1 1.84 -15.24 -0.52
N HIS A 2 1.65 -14.09 -1.15
CA HIS A 2 2.65 -13.47 -2.03
C HIS A 2 3.59 -12.55 -1.24
N GLY A 3 4.90 -12.74 -1.40
CA GLY A 3 5.84 -11.61 -1.54
C GLY A 3 6.55 -11.05 -0.31
N LEU A 4 6.85 -11.83 0.73
CA LEU A 4 7.88 -11.39 1.68
C LEU A 4 9.25 -11.68 1.07
N LYS A 5 9.94 -10.64 0.54
CA LYS A 5 11.39 -10.73 0.32
C LYS A 5 12.03 -11.04 1.67
N ARG A 6 13.06 -11.89 1.66
CA ARG A 6 13.78 -12.23 2.89
C ARG A 6 14.30 -10.93 3.51
N MET A 7 13.77 -10.58 4.68
CA MET A 7 14.26 -9.46 5.47
C MET A 7 15.70 -9.76 5.88
N ASP A 8 16.59 -8.79 5.76
CA ASP A 8 17.96 -8.98 6.23
C ASP A 8 17.99 -8.99 7.78
N PRO A 9 18.98 -9.65 8.41
CA PRO A 9 19.03 -9.79 9.86
C PRO A 9 19.13 -8.46 10.62
N GLN A 10 19.63 -7.39 10.00
CA GLN A 10 19.73 -6.09 10.65
C GLN A 10 18.36 -5.42 10.71
N SER A 11 17.64 -5.37 9.59
CA SER A 11 16.25 -4.87 9.55
C SER A 11 15.33 -5.62 10.52
N GLU A 12 15.51 -6.95 10.64
CA GLU A 12 14.75 -7.77 11.58
C GLU A 12 14.99 -7.35 13.03
N ARG A 13 16.26 -7.15 13.42
CA ARG A 13 16.60 -6.67 14.78
C ARG A 13 16.06 -5.28 15.07
N GLU A 14 16.12 -4.37 14.10
CA GLU A 14 15.59 -3.00 14.25
C GLU A 14 14.08 -3.02 14.47
N ILE A 15 13.34 -3.78 13.67
CA ILE A 15 11.88 -3.93 13.79
C ILE A 15 11.51 -4.56 15.15
N LEU A 16 12.19 -5.64 15.54
CA LEU A 16 11.94 -6.29 16.83
C LEU A 16 12.25 -5.36 18.00
N THR A 17 13.29 -4.54 17.89
CA THR A 17 13.65 -3.54 18.91
C THR A 17 12.56 -2.48 19.02
N LEU A 18 12.09 -1.93 17.89
CA LEU A 18 11.05 -0.91 17.85
C LEU A 18 9.72 -1.41 18.45
N LEU A 19 9.35 -2.66 18.14
CA LEU A 19 8.17 -3.30 18.73
C LEU A 19 8.32 -3.48 20.25
N LYS A 20 9.49 -3.91 20.73
CA LYS A 20 9.75 -4.10 22.16
C LYS A 20 9.77 -2.79 22.93
N VAL A 21 10.47 -1.77 22.45
CA VAL A 21 10.59 -0.46 23.10
C VAL A 21 9.21 0.20 23.24
N ASN A 22 8.37 0.10 22.20
CA ASN A 22 7.01 0.62 22.24
C ASN A 22 5.99 -0.38 22.81
N ASN A 23 6.39 -1.55 23.33
CA ASN A 23 5.51 -2.59 23.85
C ASN A 23 4.36 -2.98 22.88
N LEU A 24 4.62 -3.02 21.58
CA LEU A 24 3.64 -3.31 20.53
C LEU A 24 3.59 -4.80 20.22
N ASN A 25 2.39 -5.36 20.13
CA ASN A 25 2.17 -6.76 19.78
C ASN A 25 1.49 -6.90 18.40
N PRO A 26 2.25 -7.34 17.37
CA PRO A 26 1.69 -7.57 16.03
C PRO A 26 0.58 -8.65 16.00
N PHE A 27 0.62 -9.65 16.87
CA PHE A 27 -0.39 -10.72 16.93
C PHE A 27 -1.73 -10.23 17.50
N LYS A 28 -1.70 -9.17 18.32
CA LYS A 28 -2.90 -8.47 18.79
C LYS A 28 -3.39 -7.40 17.81
N LYS A 29 -2.77 -7.29 16.63
CA LYS A 29 -3.06 -6.27 15.61
C LYS A 29 -2.78 -4.84 16.09
N GLU A 30 -1.84 -4.67 17.03
CA GLU A 30 -1.46 -3.36 17.53
C GLU A 30 -0.48 -2.63 16.59
N ALA A 31 0.28 -3.40 15.82
CA ALA A 31 1.18 -2.91 14.80
C ALA A 31 1.28 -3.90 13.65
N TYR A 32 1.69 -3.41 12.49
CA TYR A 32 1.89 -4.19 11.28
C TYR A 32 3.25 -3.91 10.70
N ILE A 33 3.91 -4.95 10.20
CA ILE A 33 5.15 -4.80 9.44
C ILE A 33 4.78 -4.78 7.97
N ILE A 34 5.12 -3.69 7.28
CA ILE A 34 4.73 -3.47 5.88
C ILE A 34 5.97 -3.18 5.03
N PRO A 35 5.99 -3.61 3.75
CA PRO A 35 7.02 -3.15 2.83
C PRO A 35 6.80 -1.65 2.53
N PHE A 36 7.87 -0.87 2.51
CA PHE A 36 7.88 0.56 2.23
C PHE A 36 9.23 0.96 1.63
N ASN A 37 9.23 1.55 0.42
CA ASN A 37 10.45 1.97 -0.30
C ASN A 37 11.55 0.88 -0.36
N GLY A 38 11.16 -0.37 -0.63
CA GLY A 38 12.10 -1.49 -0.74
C GLY A 38 12.65 -2.02 0.59
N ARG A 39 12.22 -1.45 1.73
CA ARG A 39 12.52 -1.92 3.09
C ARG A 39 11.25 -2.34 3.80
N TYR A 40 11.36 -2.80 5.04
CA TYR A 40 10.22 -3.03 5.92
C TYR A 40 10.13 -1.93 6.97
N THR A 41 8.91 -1.52 7.31
CA THR A 41 8.64 -0.54 8.37
C THR A 41 7.51 -1.03 9.26
N VAL A 42 7.46 -0.54 10.49
CA VAL A 42 6.38 -0.79 11.43
C VAL A 42 5.38 0.37 11.35
N VAL A 43 4.11 0.03 11.15
CA VAL A 43 2.99 0.97 11.29
C VAL A 43 2.12 0.57 12.46
N VAL A 44 1.69 1.55 13.25
CA VAL A 44 0.82 1.33 14.40
C VAL A 44 -0.64 1.28 13.94
N ALA A 45 -1.45 0.45 14.58
CA ALA A 45 -2.88 0.47 14.35
C ALA A 45 -3.50 1.71 14.99
N TYR A 46 -4.41 2.37 14.27
CA TYR A 46 -5.16 3.52 14.79
C TYR A 46 -5.82 3.25 16.16
N GLN A 47 -6.38 2.05 16.37
CA GLN A 47 -7.01 1.68 17.64
C GLN A 47 -6.01 1.63 18.81
N THR A 48 -4.75 1.30 18.56
CA THR A 48 -3.71 1.22 19.60
C THR A 48 -3.44 2.59 20.21
N PHE A 49 -3.43 3.65 19.40
CA PHE A 49 -3.30 5.02 19.93
C PHE A 49 -4.43 5.37 20.89
N LEU A 50 -5.68 5.06 20.53
CA LEU A 50 -6.84 5.32 21.39
C LEU A 50 -6.79 4.52 22.68
N ILE A 51 -6.54 3.21 22.60
CA ILE A 51 -6.48 2.33 23.77
C ILE A 51 -5.44 2.85 24.78
N ARG A 52 -4.24 3.20 24.31
CA ARG A 52 -3.18 3.68 25.19
C ARG A 52 -3.42 5.08 25.73
N ALA A 53 -4.03 5.96 24.95
CA ALA A 53 -4.49 7.25 25.47
C ALA A 53 -5.49 7.04 26.62
N TYR A 54 -6.42 6.08 26.49
CA TYR A 54 -7.36 5.78 27.57
C TYR A 54 -6.68 5.19 28.80
N GLU A 55 -5.74 4.26 28.63
CA GLU A 55 -4.93 3.71 29.72
C GLU A 55 -4.09 4.78 30.45
N ALA A 56 -3.77 5.88 29.76
CA ALA A 56 -3.04 7.02 30.31
C ALA A 56 -3.93 8.07 31.00
N GLY A 57 -5.23 7.80 31.21
CA GLY A 57 -6.14 8.70 31.93
C GLY A 57 -6.82 9.76 31.05
N TYR A 58 -6.94 9.48 29.75
CA TYR A 58 -7.74 10.31 28.86
C TYR A 58 -9.12 9.69 28.60
N SER A 59 -10.15 10.53 28.51
CA SER A 59 -11.54 10.06 28.47
C SER A 59 -11.92 9.44 27.12
N LYS A 60 -12.36 8.19 27.15
CA LYS A 60 -12.92 7.46 25.99
C LYS A 60 -14.11 8.14 25.32
N TYR A 61 -14.90 8.87 26.10
CA TYR A 61 -16.12 9.54 25.63
C TYR A 61 -15.86 10.98 25.17
N SER A 62 -14.61 11.44 25.21
CA SER A 62 -14.25 12.82 24.88
C SER A 62 -13.65 13.02 23.49
N LEU A 63 -13.50 11.94 22.71
CA LEU A 63 -12.97 12.03 21.36
C LEU A 63 -14.02 12.66 20.45
N GLU A 64 -13.74 13.90 20.03
CA GLU A 64 -14.60 14.68 19.15
C GLU A 64 -13.81 15.12 17.91
N PHE A 65 -14.52 15.41 16.82
CA PHE A 65 -13.94 15.87 15.57
C PHE A 65 -14.68 17.10 15.07
N GLN A 66 -13.92 18.06 14.54
CA GLN A 66 -14.44 19.19 13.79
C GLN A 66 -13.84 19.15 12.39
N GLU A 67 -14.71 19.16 11.37
CA GLU A 67 -14.33 19.24 9.97
C GLU A 67 -14.77 20.57 9.38
N GLU A 68 -13.86 21.29 8.72
CA GLU A 68 -14.18 22.57 8.11
C GLU A 68 -13.30 22.89 6.90
N MET A 69 -13.81 23.72 6.00
CA MET A 69 -13.03 24.27 4.90
C MET A 69 -12.22 25.46 5.40
N VAL A 70 -10.91 25.44 5.17
CA VAL A 70 -9.97 26.49 5.57
C VAL A 70 -9.17 26.97 4.38
N LYS A 71 -8.54 28.14 4.49
CA LYS A 71 -7.57 28.63 3.51
C LYS A 71 -6.16 28.24 3.91
N THR A 72 -5.43 27.57 3.02
CA THR A 72 -4.04 27.15 3.23
C THR A 72 -3.12 27.78 2.20
N ILE A 73 -1.82 27.76 2.50
CA ILE A 73 -0.78 28.27 1.61
C ILE A 73 -0.06 27.08 1.00
N LYS A 74 0.00 27.05 -0.33
CA LYS A 74 0.83 26.13 -1.10
C LYS A 74 1.94 26.93 -1.79
N ILE A 75 3.14 26.38 -1.81
CA ILE A 75 4.25 26.93 -2.57
C ILE A 75 4.25 26.26 -3.95
N ASP A 76 4.23 27.05 -5.02
CA ASP A 76 4.32 26.53 -6.39
C ASP A 76 5.77 26.18 -6.78
N SER A 77 5.96 25.63 -7.97
CA SER A 77 7.30 25.30 -8.48
C SER A 77 8.18 26.51 -8.78
N LYS A 78 7.65 27.73 -8.63
CA LYS A 78 8.32 29.02 -8.85
C LYS A 78 8.47 29.80 -7.53
N ASP A 79 8.31 29.13 -6.39
CA ASP A 79 8.37 29.70 -5.03
C ASP A 79 7.32 30.78 -4.71
N ASN A 80 6.24 30.87 -5.49
CA ASN A 80 5.13 31.77 -5.17
C ASN A 80 4.18 31.12 -4.16
N LYS A 81 3.70 31.93 -3.22
CA LYS A 81 2.66 31.54 -2.28
C LYS A 81 1.30 31.64 -2.95
N ILE A 82 0.62 30.50 -3.07
CA ILE A 82 -0.75 30.40 -3.56
C ILE A 82 -1.66 30.11 -2.38
N ILE A 83 -2.73 30.89 -2.26
CA ILE A 83 -3.82 30.61 -1.32
C ILE A 83 -4.79 29.65 -2.00
N GLN A 84 -5.12 28.55 -1.33
CA GLN A 84 -6.08 27.56 -1.81
C GLN A 84 -7.03 27.19 -0.67
N ASP A 85 -8.21 26.70 -1.04
CA ASP A 85 -9.11 26.09 -0.07
C ASP A 85 -8.65 24.65 0.22
N ASP A 86 -8.75 24.24 1.48
CA ASP A 86 -8.36 22.92 1.97
C ASP A 86 -9.37 22.43 2.99
N TRP A 87 -9.44 21.11 3.16
CA TRP A 87 -10.30 20.52 4.15
C TRP A 87 -9.49 20.18 5.40
N GLN A 88 -9.81 20.81 6.53
CA GLN A 88 -9.18 20.55 7.80
C GLN A 88 -10.02 19.61 8.66
N CYS A 89 -9.35 18.70 9.37
CA CYS A 89 -9.95 17.94 10.47
C CYS A 89 -9.17 18.21 11.75
N THR A 90 -9.88 18.64 12.79
CA THR A 90 -9.35 18.80 14.13
C THR A 90 -9.90 17.71 15.04
N ALA A 91 -9.02 16.91 15.63
CA ALA A 91 -9.38 15.96 16.68
C ALA A 91 -9.26 16.64 18.05
N TYR A 92 -10.17 16.32 18.97
CA TYR A 92 -10.16 16.80 20.35
C TYR A 92 -10.14 15.63 21.32
N PHE A 93 -9.45 15.81 22.45
CA PHE A 93 -9.43 14.87 23.56
C PHE A 93 -9.51 15.63 24.88
N LYS A 94 -10.17 15.04 25.89
CA LYS A 94 -10.13 15.55 27.26
C LYS A 94 -9.44 14.55 28.18
N SER A 95 -8.54 15.05 29.02
CA SER A 95 -8.06 14.30 30.18
C SER A 95 -9.17 14.16 31.22
N GLU A 96 -9.04 13.19 32.14
CA GLU A 96 -9.94 13.07 33.29
C GLU A 96 -9.99 14.34 34.16
N ASN A 97 -8.89 15.11 34.18
CA ASN A 97 -8.79 16.37 34.91
C ASN A 97 -9.48 17.55 34.19
N GLY A 98 -10.13 17.31 33.05
CA GLY A 98 -10.88 18.32 32.30
C GLY A 98 -10.05 19.14 31.30
N ASN A 99 -8.72 18.99 31.28
CA ASN A 99 -7.87 19.65 30.27
C ASN A 99 -8.21 19.11 28.88
N SER A 100 -8.35 20.02 27.91
CA SER A 100 -8.65 19.69 26.52
C SER A 100 -7.40 19.84 25.64
N TYR A 101 -7.22 18.90 24.73
CA TYR A 101 -6.11 18.82 23.79
C TYR A 101 -6.68 18.69 22.38
N SER A 102 -6.03 19.29 21.40
CA SER A 102 -6.45 19.18 20.01
C SER A 102 -5.27 19.19 19.05
N PHE A 103 -5.50 18.61 17.88
CA PHE A 103 -4.55 18.64 16.78
C PHE A 103 -5.30 18.68 15.46
N SER A 104 -4.88 19.56 14.56
CA SER A 104 -5.48 19.76 13.24
C SER A 104 -4.57 19.21 12.16
N VAL A 105 -5.17 18.55 11.17
CA VAL A 105 -4.49 18.05 9.96
C VAL A 105 -5.21 18.55 8.72
N LEU A 106 -4.46 18.77 7.65
CA LEU A 106 -5.00 19.23 6.36
C LEU A 106 -5.13 18.05 5.39
N PHE A 107 -6.24 18.00 4.65
CA PHE A 107 -6.49 16.93 3.71
C PHE A 107 -5.40 16.83 2.64
N ASN A 108 -4.95 17.94 2.07
CA ASN A 108 -3.92 17.93 1.04
C ASN A 108 -2.54 17.45 1.54
N GLU A 109 -2.26 17.47 2.85
CA GLU A 109 -1.01 16.96 3.41
C GLU A 109 -0.97 15.43 3.48
N TYR A 110 -2.13 14.81 3.72
CA TYR A 110 -2.23 13.37 3.99
C TYR A 110 -2.93 12.58 2.89
N TYR A 111 -3.67 13.25 2.00
CA TYR A 111 -4.43 12.58 0.96
C TYR A 111 -3.52 11.73 0.07
N LYS A 112 -3.98 10.50 -0.18
CA LYS A 112 -3.35 9.56 -1.11
C LYS A 112 -4.38 9.12 -2.11
N ASN A 113 -3.99 8.97 -3.37
CA ASN A 113 -4.89 8.52 -4.41
C ASN A 113 -5.14 6.99 -4.39
N SER A 114 -5.40 6.43 -3.21
CA SER A 114 -5.72 5.02 -3.02
C SER A 114 -7.24 4.78 -2.99
N PRO A 115 -7.74 3.57 -3.30
CA PRO A 115 -9.16 3.27 -3.26
C PRO A 115 -9.85 3.63 -1.93
N ILE A 116 -9.24 3.29 -0.79
CA ILE A 116 -9.84 3.53 0.53
C ILE A 116 -9.93 5.02 0.89
N TRP A 117 -8.98 5.84 0.44
CA TRP A 117 -9.03 7.29 0.62
C TRP A 117 -10.13 7.92 -0.25
N ARG A 118 -10.39 7.38 -1.44
CA ARG A 118 -11.51 7.82 -2.29
C ARG A 118 -12.88 7.41 -1.74
N GLU A 119 -12.96 6.21 -1.17
CA GLU A 119 -14.22 5.70 -0.58
C GLU A 119 -14.55 6.34 0.78
N LYS A 120 -13.53 6.59 1.61
CA LYS A 120 -13.72 7.01 3.02
C LYS A 120 -12.81 8.19 3.43
N PRO A 121 -12.79 9.31 2.69
CA PRO A 121 -11.82 10.38 2.91
C PRO A 121 -11.86 10.97 4.33
N THR A 122 -13.04 11.25 4.87
CA THR A 122 -13.20 11.79 6.23
C THR A 122 -12.64 10.84 7.29
N PHE A 123 -12.93 9.55 7.17
CA PHE A 123 -12.48 8.57 8.14
C PHE A 123 -10.94 8.48 8.14
N MET A 124 -10.33 8.50 6.95
CA MET A 124 -8.88 8.46 6.82
C MET A 124 -8.23 9.72 7.39
N LEU A 125 -8.79 10.90 7.13
CA LEU A 125 -8.31 12.16 7.68
C LEU A 125 -8.42 12.19 9.22
N ARG A 126 -9.54 11.72 9.78
CA ARG A 126 -9.73 11.57 11.23
C ARG A 126 -8.67 10.65 11.85
N LYS A 127 -8.30 9.55 11.17
CA LYS A 127 -7.24 8.66 11.65
C LYS A 127 -5.90 9.39 11.77
N CYS A 128 -5.54 10.20 10.77
CA CYS A 128 -4.34 11.03 10.81
C CYS A 128 -4.41 12.04 11.97
N ALA A 129 -5.54 12.75 12.11
CA ALA A 129 -5.76 13.74 13.17
C ALA A 129 -5.54 13.14 14.57
N VAL A 130 -6.16 11.98 14.84
CA VAL A 130 -5.99 11.27 16.11
C VAL A 130 -4.56 10.80 16.32
N SER A 131 -3.91 10.24 15.29
CA SER A 131 -2.55 9.73 15.47
C SER A 131 -1.57 10.86 15.81
N CYS A 132 -1.70 12.01 15.14
CA CYS A 132 -0.92 13.21 15.49
C CYS A 132 -1.27 13.73 16.89
N LEU A 133 -2.56 13.85 17.22
CA LEU A 133 -3.00 14.28 18.55
C LEU A 133 -2.42 13.38 19.65
N CYS A 134 -2.59 12.06 19.52
CA CYS A 134 -2.14 11.10 20.52
C CYS A 134 -0.63 11.19 20.81
N ARG A 135 0.21 11.50 19.81
CA ARG A 135 1.66 11.72 20.01
C ARG A 135 1.99 13.02 20.74
N THR A 136 1.04 13.94 20.88
CA THR A 136 1.20 15.19 21.65
C THR A 136 0.62 15.10 23.07
N LEU A 137 -0.07 14.01 23.42
CA LEU A 137 -0.71 13.85 24.72
C LEU A 137 0.33 13.63 25.84
N PRO A 138 0.45 14.53 26.82
CA PRO A 138 1.43 14.39 27.89
C PRO A 138 1.19 13.14 28.74
N GLY A 139 2.28 12.45 29.10
CA GLY A 139 2.23 11.30 30.01
C GLY A 139 1.66 10.00 29.42
N ALA A 140 1.27 10.00 28.15
CA ALA A 140 0.76 8.80 27.48
C ALA A 140 1.86 7.86 26.95
N GLY A 141 3.12 8.32 26.90
CA GLY A 141 4.23 7.55 26.33
C GLY A 141 4.03 7.24 24.84
N LEU A 142 3.26 8.06 24.14
CA LEU A 142 2.92 7.88 22.73
C LEU A 142 3.83 8.67 21.79
N GLU A 143 4.67 9.56 22.32
CA GLU A 143 5.57 10.44 21.55
C GLU A 143 6.50 9.65 20.62
N SER A 144 6.96 8.46 21.05
CA SER A 144 7.86 7.57 20.29
C SER A 144 7.13 6.56 19.39
N MET A 145 5.80 6.61 19.34
CA MET A 145 5.03 5.67 18.53
C MET A 145 5.26 5.90 17.05
N SER A 146 5.43 4.79 16.32
CA SER A 146 5.52 4.84 14.86
C SER A 146 4.22 5.35 14.23
N TYR A 147 4.35 5.86 13.02
CA TYR A 147 3.24 6.38 12.22
C TYR A 147 2.17 5.32 11.94
N ILE A 148 0.93 5.74 11.71
CA ILE A 148 -0.06 4.87 11.06
C ILE A 148 0.23 4.79 9.56
N ARG A 149 -0.31 3.77 8.89
CA ARG A 149 -0.14 3.59 7.43
C ARG A 149 -0.59 4.84 6.65
N GLU A 150 -1.60 5.53 7.15
CA GLU A 150 -2.18 6.72 6.52
C GLU A 150 -1.25 7.93 6.49
N GLU A 151 -0.20 7.97 7.32
CA GLU A 151 0.74 9.10 7.37
C GLU A 151 2.00 8.88 6.52
N LEU A 152 2.29 7.65 6.12
CA LEU A 152 3.47 7.35 5.30
C LEU A 152 3.30 7.90 3.88
N GLY A 153 4.33 8.46 3.25
CA GLY A 153 4.23 8.92 1.86
C GLY A 153 3.81 7.83 0.86
N ASP A 154 3.47 8.21 -0.37
CA ASP A 154 3.09 7.27 -1.44
C ASP A 154 4.26 6.40 -1.90
N ALA A 155 4.66 5.40 -1.11
CA ALA A 155 5.48 4.28 -1.60
C ALA A 155 4.65 3.30 -2.45
N ASP A 156 3.32 3.34 -2.31
CA ASP A 156 2.38 2.43 -2.97
C ASP A 156 2.26 2.68 -4.48
N ASN A 157 2.62 3.87 -4.99
CA ASN A 157 2.64 4.14 -6.43
C ASN A 157 3.68 3.27 -7.17
N LEU A 158 4.75 2.83 -6.52
CA LEU A 158 5.71 1.91 -7.16
C LEU A 158 5.16 0.48 -7.24
N TYR A 159 4.41 -0.01 -6.25
CA TYR A 159 3.90 -1.38 -6.29
C TYR A 159 2.61 -1.53 -7.11
N GLU A 160 1.72 -0.53 -7.07
CA GLU A 160 0.47 -0.57 -7.84
C GLU A 160 0.68 -0.21 -9.31
N ALA A 161 1.62 0.69 -9.66
CA ALA A 161 1.98 0.93 -11.06
C ALA A 161 2.60 -0.32 -11.73
N HIS A 162 3.43 -1.09 -11.02
CA HIS A 162 3.98 -2.34 -11.54
C HIS A 162 2.92 -3.42 -11.73
N LYS A 163 1.90 -3.51 -10.85
CA LYS A 163 0.78 -4.45 -11.04
C LYS A 163 -0.10 -4.06 -12.22
N VAL A 164 -0.45 -2.78 -12.36
CA VAL A 164 -1.28 -2.29 -13.48
C VAL A 164 -0.57 -2.51 -14.82
N GLN A 165 0.74 -2.22 -14.91
CA GLN A 165 1.54 -2.53 -16.09
C GLN A 165 1.59 -4.04 -16.37
N GLN A 166 1.84 -4.89 -15.38
CA GLN A 166 1.88 -6.35 -15.59
C GLN A 166 0.53 -6.92 -16.08
N ILE A 167 -0.60 -6.38 -15.63
CA ILE A 167 -1.93 -6.80 -16.09
C ILE A 167 -2.16 -6.37 -17.55
N GLU A 168 -1.71 -5.17 -17.94
CA GLU A 168 -1.78 -4.69 -19.33
C GLU A 168 -0.88 -5.49 -20.27
N TYR A 169 0.37 -5.80 -19.89
CA TYR A 169 1.26 -6.65 -20.67
C TYR A 169 0.68 -8.06 -20.85
N THR A 170 0.16 -8.68 -19.78
CA THR A 170 -0.44 -10.02 -19.84
C THR A 170 -1.71 -10.05 -20.70
N LYS A 171 -2.49 -8.96 -20.74
CA LYS A 171 -3.68 -8.85 -21.58
C LYS A 171 -3.31 -8.66 -23.05
N THR A 172 -2.25 -7.89 -23.32
CA THR A 172 -1.75 -7.63 -24.67
C THR A 172 -1.10 -8.88 -25.28
N GLU A 173 -0.29 -9.62 -24.52
CA GLU A 173 0.31 -10.88 -24.98
C GLU A 173 -0.75 -11.94 -25.34
N LYS A 174 -1.84 -12.05 -24.57
CA LYS A 174 -2.95 -12.97 -24.85
C LYS A 174 -3.77 -12.60 -26.09
N ILE A 175 -3.81 -11.31 -26.45
CA ILE A 175 -4.48 -10.85 -27.67
C ILE A 175 -3.57 -11.14 -28.88
N VAL A 176 -2.27 -10.83 -28.78
CA VAL A 176 -1.29 -11.06 -29.86
C VAL A 176 -1.10 -12.55 -30.18
N THR A 177 -1.08 -13.44 -29.17
CA THR A 177 -0.98 -14.89 -29.42
C THR A 177 -2.23 -15.51 -30.01
N LYS A 178 -3.40 -14.87 -29.88
CA LYS A 178 -4.65 -15.38 -30.47
C LYS A 178 -4.80 -15.02 -31.96
N GLU A 179 -4.08 -14.01 -32.44
CA GLU A 179 -4.17 -13.53 -33.82
C GLU A 179 -3.06 -14.07 -34.75
N MET A 180 -2.04 -14.76 -34.22
CA MET A 180 -0.87 -15.22 -34.99
C MET A 180 -0.84 -16.74 -35.28
N HIS A 181 -1.97 -17.35 -35.64
CA HIS A 181 -1.97 -18.66 -36.29
C HIS A 181 -2.21 -18.50 -37.80
N PRO A 182 -1.15 -18.45 -38.64
CA PRO A 182 -1.30 -18.70 -40.05
C PRO A 182 -1.25 -20.21 -40.31
N ASP A 183 -2.33 -20.76 -40.84
CA ASP A 183 -2.37 -22.11 -41.42
C ASP A 183 -1.40 -22.15 -42.62
N TYR A 184 -0.40 -23.03 -42.58
CA TYR A 184 0.29 -23.44 -43.79
C TYR A 184 0.56 -24.95 -43.77
N GLU A 185 -0.19 -25.65 -44.63
CA GLU A 185 0.13 -26.99 -45.11
C GLU A 185 1.50 -26.98 -45.79
N SER A 186 2.38 -27.92 -45.46
CA SER A 186 3.62 -28.15 -46.21
C SER A 186 3.56 -29.49 -46.94
N VAL A 187 3.37 -29.37 -48.25
CA VAL A 187 3.58 -30.41 -49.27
C VAL A 187 5.08 -30.70 -49.37
N THR A 188 5.48 -31.96 -49.34
CA THR A 188 6.83 -32.41 -49.74
C THR A 188 6.73 -33.40 -50.90
N LYS A 189 7.49 -33.10 -51.95
CA LYS A 189 7.73 -33.80 -53.22
C LYS A 189 9.16 -33.37 -53.60
N ASP A 190 10.13 -34.21 -53.94
CA ASP A 190 10.25 -35.14 -55.08
C ASP A 190 11.50 -36.04 -54.81
N ASP A 191 11.47 -37.36 -55.00
CA ASP A 191 11.74 -38.17 -56.21
C ASP A 191 13.19 -38.66 -56.38
N ASN A 192 13.36 -40.00 -56.45
CA ASN A 192 13.88 -40.74 -57.60
C ASN A 192 14.63 -42.02 -57.20
N ASN A 193 14.13 -43.18 -57.66
CA ASN A 193 14.95 -44.15 -58.39
C ASN A 193 14.03 -45.16 -59.10
N HIS A 194 14.03 -45.10 -60.43
CA HIS A 194 13.37 -46.03 -61.33
C HIS A 194 14.43 -46.72 -62.19
N VAL A 195 14.49 -48.06 -62.15
CA VAL A 195 14.89 -48.89 -63.31
C VAL A 195 14.10 -50.22 -63.24
N PRO A 196 13.49 -50.68 -64.34
CA PRO A 196 12.62 -51.86 -64.39
C PRO A 196 13.35 -53.13 -64.85
N SER A 197 12.81 -54.32 -64.55
CA SER A 197 13.15 -55.55 -65.28
C SER A 197 11.97 -56.55 -65.30
N ASN A 198 11.91 -57.29 -66.41
CA ASN A 198 10.76 -57.93 -67.02
C ASN A 198 10.36 -59.30 -66.44
N LEU A 199 9.12 -59.69 -66.80
CA LEU A 199 8.55 -61.03 -67.03
C LEU A 199 9.45 -62.26 -66.78
N SER A 200 8.92 -63.28 -66.10
CA SER A 200 8.38 -64.50 -66.76
C SER A 200 7.82 -65.52 -65.74
N ILE A 201 6.68 -66.09 -66.09
CA ILE A 201 6.07 -67.30 -65.53
C ILE A 201 6.69 -68.50 -66.24
N GLU A 202 7.05 -69.59 -65.55
CA GLU A 202 6.81 -70.96 -66.08
C GLU A 202 6.94 -72.08 -65.03
N LEU A 203 6.14 -73.12 -65.26
CA LEU A 203 5.94 -74.35 -64.50
C LEU A 203 6.97 -75.44 -64.85
N GLY A 204 7.24 -76.32 -63.88
CA GLY A 204 7.31 -77.77 -64.12
C GLY A 204 8.69 -78.43 -64.10
N ARG A 205 8.98 -79.17 -63.01
CA ARG A 205 9.02 -80.65 -62.98
C ARG A 205 9.20 -81.15 -61.55
#